data_AF-A0A286TYS8-F1
#
_entry.id   AF-A0A286TYS8-F1
#
_cell.length_a   1.000
_cell.length_b   1.000
_cell.length_c   1.000
_cell.angle_alpha   90.00
_cell.angle_beta   90.00
_cell.angle_gamma   90.00
#
_symmetry.space_group_name_H-M   'P 1'
#
loop_
_entity.id
_entity.type
_entity.pdbx_description
1 polymer ?
#
loop_
_entity_poly.entity_id
_entity_poly.type
_entity_poly.pdbx_seq_one_letter_code
_entity_poly.pdbx_strand_id
1 'polypeptide(L)' 'MSLELFDKEGIEVIFQDFKHPVYNQLFATFELYLSTLDLLFNCGENGLEIVRGNYGKKT' A
#
# COMPACT_ATOMS: atom_id res chain seq x y z
N MET A 1 -20.67 -9.47 -1.22
CA MET A 1 -20.33 -9.01 -2.59
C MET A 1 -20.75 -10.12 -3.53
N SER A 2 -21.62 -9.83 -4.51
CA SER A 2 -22.21 -10.85 -5.38
C SER A 2 -21.38 -11.04 -6.66
N LEU A 3 -20.36 -11.89 -6.60
CA LEU A 3 -19.45 -12.15 -7.73
C LEU A 3 -20.16 -12.76 -8.93
N GLU A 4 -21.22 -13.52 -8.68
CA GLU A 4 -22.07 -14.17 -9.69
C GLU A 4 -22.72 -13.15 -10.66
N LEU A 5 -23.00 -11.92 -10.21
CA LEU A 5 -23.54 -10.88 -11.08
C LEU A 5 -22.51 -10.39 -12.10
N PHE A 6 -21.24 -10.30 -11.69
CA PHE A 6 -20.16 -9.88 -12.59
C PHE A 6 -19.82 -10.98 -13.60
N ASP A 7 -19.75 -12.23 -13.14
CA ASP A 7 -19.53 -13.40 -14.00
C ASP A 7 -20.63 -13.54 -15.06
N LYS A 8 -21.90 -13.35 -14.68
CA LYS A 8 -23.04 -13.39 -15.60
C LYS A 8 -22.96 -12.34 -16.72
N GLU A 9 -22.42 -11.17 -16.42
CA GLU A 9 -22.24 -10.08 -17.38
C GLU A 9 -20.88 -10.16 -18.13
N GLY A 10 -20.10 -11.24 -17.91
CA GLY A 10 -18.78 -11.43 -18.53
C GLY A 10 -17.70 -10.47 -18.02
N ILE A 11 -17.85 -9.96 -16.80
CA ILE A 11 -16.92 -9.02 -16.16
C ILE A 11 -15.94 -9.80 -15.28
N GLU A 12 -14.66 -9.78 -15.65
CA GLU A 12 -13.58 -10.34 -14.84
C GLU A 12 -13.38 -9.50 -13.58
N VAL A 13 -13.47 -10.15 -12.40
CA VAL A 13 -13.19 -9.51 -11.11
C VAL A 13 -11.78 -9.87 -10.66
N ILE A 14 -10.92 -8.86 -10.57
CA ILE A 14 -9.55 -8.99 -10.07
C ILE A 14 -9.48 -8.42 -8.66
N PHE A 15 -8.94 -9.21 -7.72
CA PHE A 15 -8.68 -8.75 -6.36
C PHE A 15 -7.23 -8.29 -6.23
N GLN A 16 -7.05 -7.10 -5.66
CA GLN A 16 -5.73 -6.62 -5.29
C GLN A 16 -5.35 -7.14 -3.91
N ASP A 17 -4.23 -7.86 -3.80
CA ASP A 17 -3.60 -8.17 -2.51
C ASP A 17 -2.81 -6.97 -2.00
N PHE A 18 -3.53 -5.94 -1.54
CA PHE A 18 -2.91 -4.73 -1.02
C PHE A 18 -2.24 -5.01 0.33
N LYS A 19 -0.92 -4.82 0.40
CA LYS A 19 -0.16 -4.83 1.65
C LYS A 19 0.09 -3.41 2.09
N HIS A 20 -0.30 -3.09 3.32
CA HIS A 20 -0.06 -1.76 3.86
C HIS A 20 1.45 -1.52 4.02
N PRO A 21 1.99 -0.39 3.54
CA PRO A 21 3.41 -0.09 3.67
C PRO A 21 3.79 0.07 5.15
N VAL A 22 4.88 -0.58 5.55
CA VAL A 22 5.47 -0.41 6.89
C VAL A 22 6.84 0.25 6.71
N TYR A 23 7.09 1.32 7.44
CA TYR A 23 8.31 2.11 7.34
C TYR A 23 8.74 2.62 8.73
N ASN A 24 10.00 3.06 8.82
CA ASN A 24 10.57 3.51 10.08
C ASN A 24 10.03 4.90 10.42
N GLN A 25 9.21 4.99 11.46
CA GLN A 25 8.76 6.24 12.07
C GLN A 25 9.71 6.65 13.21
N LEU A 26 9.97 7.94 13.37
CA LEU A 26 11.04 8.45 14.25
C LEU A 26 10.81 8.23 15.76
N PHE A 27 9.57 8.27 16.24
CA PHE A 27 9.28 8.43 17.68
C PHE A 27 8.56 7.26 18.35
N ALA A 28 8.09 6.28 17.57
CA ALA A 28 7.27 5.18 18.08
C ALA A 28 7.42 3.92 17.21
N THR A 29 6.73 2.86 17.62
CA THR A 29 6.38 1.77 16.71
C THR A 29 5.59 2.29 15.51
N PHE A 30 5.53 1.49 14.46
CA PHE A 30 4.77 1.84 13.26
C PHE A 30 3.28 2.01 13.57
N GLU A 31 2.75 3.20 13.33
CA GLU A 31 1.34 3.50 13.48
C GLU A 31 0.62 3.64 12.14
N LEU A 32 -0.47 2.88 12.02
CA LEU A 32 -1.33 2.80 10.84
C LEU A 32 -2.20 4.06 10.69
N TYR A 33 -2.68 4.29 9.46
CA TYR A 33 -3.67 5.33 9.12
C TYR A 33 -3.20 6.79 9.30
N LEU A 34 -1.89 7.02 9.30
CA LEU A 34 -1.33 8.38 9.26
C LEU A 34 -1.38 8.99 7.86
N SER A 35 -1.19 10.30 7.78
CA SER A 35 -1.20 11.06 6.52
C SER A 35 0.04 10.77 5.66
N THR A 36 -0.03 11.03 4.35
CA THR A 36 1.13 10.97 3.45
C THR A 36 2.28 11.90 3.88
N LEU A 37 1.99 12.97 4.63
CA LEU A 37 3.03 13.84 5.18
C LEU A 37 3.91 13.10 6.20
N ASP A 38 3.36 12.14 6.97
CA ASP A 38 4.13 11.33 7.89
C ASP A 38 5.19 10.51 7.13
N LEU A 39 4.79 9.82 6.07
CA LEU A 39 5.71 9.10 5.20
C LEU A 39 6.77 10.04 4.59
N LEU A 40 6.35 11.21 4.10
CA LEU A 40 7.27 12.17 3.50
C LEU A 40 8.32 12.66 4.50
N PHE A 41 7.92 13.00 5.73
CA PHE A 41 8.85 13.49 6.74
C PHE A 41 9.74 12.38 7.33
N ASN A 42 9.26 11.14 7.42
CA ASN A 42 10.07 10.02 7.93
C ASN A 42 10.99 9.40 6.86
N CYS A 43 10.58 9.38 5.58
CA CYS A 43 11.27 8.63 4.52
C CYS A 43 11.77 9.49 3.34
N GLY A 44 11.33 10.74 3.21
CA GLY A 44 11.73 11.64 2.12
C GLY A 44 11.47 11.03 0.74
N GLU A 45 12.47 11.11 -0.14
CA GLU A 45 12.42 10.55 -1.50
C GLU A 45 12.17 9.04 -1.55
N ASN A 46 12.58 8.30 -0.50
CA ASN A 46 12.34 6.86 -0.40
C ASN A 46 10.86 6.52 -0.19
N GLY A 47 10.03 7.50 0.21
CA GLY A 47 8.59 7.32 0.39
C GLY A 47 7.89 6.81 -0.87
N LEU A 48 8.37 7.18 -2.05
CA LEU A 48 7.77 6.75 -3.31
C LEU A 48 7.92 5.23 -3.53
N GLU A 49 9.08 4.67 -3.21
CA GLU A 49 9.32 3.22 -3.34
C GLU A 49 8.54 2.44 -2.28
N ILE A 50 8.26 3.04 -1.12
CA ILE A 50 7.42 2.46 -0.08
C ILE A 50 5.96 2.35 -0.55
N VAL A 51 5.39 3.43 -1.10
CA VAL A 51 4.00 3.43 -1.65
C VAL A 51 3.87 2.48 -2.83
N ARG A 52 4.90 2.35 -3.65
CA ARG A 52 4.92 1.44 -4.80
C ARG A 52 5.16 -0.03 -4.43
N GLY A 53 5.44 -0.34 -3.16
CA GLY A 53 5.74 -1.70 -2.73
C GLY A 53 7.07 -2.23 -3.28
N ASN A 54 8.01 -1.34 -3.60
CA ASN A 54 9.35 -1.63 -4.12
C ASN A 54 10.45 -1.45 -3.07
N TYR A 55 10.12 -0.84 -1.93
CA TYR A 55 11.10 -0.58 -0.88
C TYR A 55 11.76 -1.88 -0.38
N GLY A 56 13.09 -1.94 -0.49
CA GLY A 56 13.88 -3.11 -0.09
C GLY A 56 13.90 -4.28 -1.09
N LYS A 57 13.17 -4.21 -2.22
CA LYS A 57 13.32 -5.19 -3.30
C LYS A 57 14.60 -4.87 -4.08
N LYS A 58 15.61 -5.74 -3.98
CA LYS A 58 16.78 -5.67 -4.87
C LYS A 58 16.33 -6.07 -6.28
N THR A 59 16.58 -5.19 -7.25
CA THR A 59 16.50 -5.47 -8.69
C THR A 59 17.59 -6.43 -9.14
#